data_AF-A0A7W0Q3T9-F1
#
_entry.id   AF-A0A7W0Q3T9-F1
#
_cell.length_a   1.000
_cell.length_b   1.000
_cell.length_c   1.000
_cell.angle_alpha   90.00
_cell.angle_beta   90.00
_cell.angle_gamma   90.00
#
_symmetry.space_group_name_H-M   'P 1'
#
loop_
_entity.id
_entity.type
_entity.pdbx_description
1 polymer ?
#
loop_
_entity_poly.entity_id
_entity_poly.type
_entity_poly.pdbx_seq_one_letter_code
_entity_poly.pdbx_strand_id
1 'polypeptide(L)'
;MRFDDAMSARLRQGLLKRGRVLATLLADVLAGKPVAPKLGTLGIAGKPGMRPEEKLRWALDQIEQRRALLDAGDDSFGRCEICDVDLGDAALGEMAWADRCQAHAHL
;
A
#
# COMPACT_ATOMS: atom_id res chain seq x y z
N MET A 1 -18.22 -2.42 11.88
CA MET A 1 -17.01 -1.75 11.35
C MET A 1 -15.91 -1.93 12.38
N ARG A 2 -14.80 -2.54 11.98
CA ARG A 2 -13.74 -2.98 12.91
C ARG A 2 -12.95 -1.81 13.52
N PHE A 3 -12.74 -0.77 12.74
CA PHE A 3 -12.09 0.46 13.17
C PHE A 3 -13.14 1.50 13.54
N ASP A 4 -12.89 2.29 14.57
CA ASP A 4 -13.71 3.46 14.84
C ASP A 4 -13.51 4.53 13.75
N ASP A 5 -14.35 5.57 13.77
CA ASP A 5 -14.34 6.62 12.76
C ASP A 5 -13.00 7.39 12.74
N ALA A 6 -12.40 7.60 13.92
CA ALA A 6 -11.15 8.34 14.06
C ALA A 6 -9.97 7.56 13.45
N MET A 7 -9.88 6.27 13.75
CA MET A 7 -8.89 5.36 13.18
C MET A 7 -9.11 5.21 11.68
N SER A 8 -10.34 5.05 11.22
CA SER A 8 -10.66 4.97 9.79
C SER A 8 -10.25 6.22 9.04
N ALA A 9 -10.48 7.41 9.60
CA ALA A 9 -10.01 8.67 9.02
C ALA A 9 -8.47 8.74 8.94
N ARG A 10 -7.77 8.31 9.99
CA ARG A 10 -6.30 8.24 10.01
C ARG A 10 -5.75 7.28 8.97
N LEU A 11 -6.32 6.08 8.86
CA LEU A 11 -5.93 5.07 7.88
C LEU A 11 -6.14 5.58 6.45
N ARG A 12 -7.30 6.21 6.18
CA ARG A 12 -7.59 6.84 4.90
C ARG A 12 -6.56 7.92 4.55
N GLN A 13 -6.20 8.77 5.51
CA GLN A 13 -5.15 9.76 5.30
C GLN A 13 -3.79 9.12 4.98
N GLY A 14 -3.45 8.02 5.66
CA GLY A 14 -2.23 7.23 5.40
C GLY A 14 -2.19 6.68 3.97
N LEU A 15 -3.29 6.06 3.52
CA LEU A 15 -3.44 5.55 2.15
C LEU A 15 -3.29 6.66 1.11
N LEU A 16 -3.98 7.79 1.29
CA LEU A 16 -3.91 8.93 0.37
C LEU A 16 -2.50 9.54 0.32
N LYS A 17 -1.83 9.66 1.47
CA LYS A 17 -0.45 10.15 1.53
C LYS A 17 0.49 9.22 0.76
N ARG A 18 0.36 7.91 0.93
CA ARG A 18 1.15 6.92 0.20
C ARG A 18 0.85 6.96 -1.30
N GLY A 19 -0.43 7.01 -1.68
CA GLY A 19 -0.87 7.15 -3.07
C GLY A 19 -0.28 8.38 -3.75
N ARG A 20 -0.25 9.54 -3.07
CA ARG A 20 0.39 10.76 -3.59
C ARG A 20 1.89 10.56 -3.85
N VAL A 21 2.60 9.88 -2.95
CA VAL A 21 4.04 9.57 -3.15
C VAL A 21 4.23 8.70 -4.39
N LEU A 22 3.45 7.63 -4.53
CA LEU A 22 3.52 6.74 -5.69
C LEU A 22 3.19 7.45 -7.01
N ALA A 23 2.14 8.29 -7.03
CA ALA A 23 1.76 9.07 -8.21
C ALA A 23 2.86 10.07 -8.60
N THR A 24 3.52 10.69 -7.64
CA THR A 24 4.66 11.60 -7.89
C THR A 24 5.83 10.85 -8.52
N LEU A 25 6.17 9.67 -7.98
CA LEU A 25 7.23 8.83 -8.54
C LEU A 25 6.89 8.33 -9.95
N LEU A 26 5.61 8.03 -10.21
CA LEU A 26 5.16 7.62 -11.54
C LEU A 26 5.32 8.77 -12.54
N ALA A 27 4.93 9.99 -12.17
CA ALA A 27 5.15 11.17 -13.00
C ALA A 27 6.64 11.39 -13.30
N ASP A 28 7.52 11.20 -12.31
CA ASP A 28 8.97 11.29 -12.50
C ASP A 28 9.51 10.23 -13.47
N VAL A 29 9.05 8.97 -13.37
CA VAL A 29 9.42 7.90 -14.33
C VAL A 29 8.95 8.23 -15.74
N LEU A 30 7.69 8.69 -15.88
CA LEU A 30 7.13 9.06 -17.19
C LEU A 30 7.85 10.26 -17.81
N ALA A 31 8.42 11.14 -16.99
CA ALA A 31 9.28 12.25 -17.42
C ALA A 31 10.74 11.81 -17.72
N GLY A 32 11.06 10.51 -17.68
CA GLY A 32 12.38 9.97 -17.98
C GLY A 32 13.41 10.10 -16.84
N LYS A 33 12.98 10.43 -15.61
CA LYS A 33 13.91 10.54 -14.47
C LYS A 33 14.32 9.14 -13.97
N PRO A 34 15.57 8.95 -13.49
CA PRO A 34 16.06 7.67 -13.01
C PRO A 34 15.53 7.34 -11.60
N VAL A 35 14.27 6.93 -11.50
CA VAL A 35 13.59 6.60 -10.22
C VAL A 35 13.79 5.14 -9.80
N ALA A 36 14.12 4.24 -10.73
CA ALA A 36 14.21 2.79 -10.50
C ALA A 36 15.04 2.38 -9.26
N PRO A 37 16.22 2.99 -8.96
CA PRO A 37 17.01 2.63 -7.78
C PRO A 37 16.30 2.92 -6.45
N LYS A 38 15.35 3.86 -6.44
CA LYS A 38 14.61 4.28 -5.24
C LYS A 38 13.39 3.42 -4.95
N LEU A 39 12.95 2.59 -5.89
CA LEU A 39 11.73 1.79 -5.70
C LEU A 39 11.93 0.71 -4.63
N GLY A 40 13.10 0.05 -4.61
CA GLY A 40 13.42 -0.98 -3.63
C GLY A 40 13.44 -0.46 -2.19
N THR A 41 14.04 0.72 -1.97
CA THR A 41 14.10 1.34 -0.63
C THR A 41 12.74 1.79 -0.11
N LEU A 42 11.78 1.99 -1.00
CA LEU A 42 10.40 2.33 -0.67
C LEU A 42 9.51 1.09 -0.47
N GLY A 43 10.07 -0.13 -0.53
CA GLY A 43 9.31 -1.37 -0.45
C GLY A 43 8.41 -1.62 -1.67
N ILE A 44 8.70 -0.96 -2.80
CA ILE A 44 7.95 -1.15 -4.06
C ILE A 44 8.63 -2.29 -4.80
N ALA A 45 8.30 -3.52 -4.40
CA ALA A 45 8.68 -4.72 -5.09
C ALA A 45 7.62 -5.07 -6.14
N GLY A 46 8.05 -5.44 -7.34
CA GLY A 46 7.19 -6.02 -8.35
C GLY A 46 7.86 -7.28 -8.91
N LYS A 47 7.16 -8.01 -9.77
CA LYS A 47 7.70 -9.23 -10.39
C LYS A 47 9.01 -8.93 -11.14
N PRO A 48 9.96 -9.88 -11.17
CA PRO A 48 11.13 -9.78 -12.04
C PRO A 48 10.71 -9.44 -13.48
N GLY A 49 11.42 -8.50 -14.12
CA GLY A 49 11.12 -8.04 -15.48
C GLY A 49 10.10 -6.91 -15.60
N MET A 50 9.37 -6.54 -14.53
CA MET A 50 8.49 -5.36 -14.58
C MET A 50 9.28 -4.06 -14.74
N ARG A 51 8.79 -3.18 -15.61
CA ARG A 51 9.31 -1.82 -15.78
C ARG A 51 8.95 -0.95 -14.56
N PRO A 52 9.75 0.09 -14.24
CA PRO A 52 9.48 0.95 -13.08
C PRO A 52 8.07 1.55 -13.04
N GLU A 53 7.54 1.98 -14.19
CA GLU A 53 6.17 2.51 -14.31
C GLU A 53 5.10 1.45 -14.06
N GLU A 54 5.35 0.19 -14.41
CA GLU A 54 4.42 -0.92 -14.17
C GLU A 54 4.37 -1.26 -12.69
N LYS A 55 5.53 -1.25 -12.01
CA LYS A 55 5.60 -1.45 -10.55
C LYS A 55 4.83 -0.37 -9.80
N LEU A 56 4.97 0.88 -10.22
CA LEU A 56 4.30 2.01 -9.60
C LEU A 56 2.78 2.02 -9.86
N ARG A 57 2.35 1.67 -11.07
CA ARG A 57 0.92 1.49 -11.37
C ARG A 57 0.31 0.36 -10.54
N TRP A 58 0.99 -0.79 -10.49
CA TRP A 58 0.55 -1.90 -9.64
C TRP A 58 0.45 -1.50 -8.16
N ALA A 59 1.44 -0.77 -7.64
CA ALA A 59 1.39 -0.29 -6.26
C ALA A 59 0.25 0.72 -6.02
N LEU A 60 -0.08 1.56 -7.00
CA LEU A 60 -1.25 2.46 -6.92
C LEU A 60 -2.57 1.68 -6.89
N ASP A 61 -2.68 0.62 -7.71
CA ASP A 61 -3.85 -0.25 -7.71
C ASP A 61 -4.04 -0.92 -6.35
N GLN A 62 -2.95 -1.30 -5.67
CA GLN A 62 -3.01 -1.83 -4.30
C GLN A 62 -3.53 -0.77 -3.30
N ILE A 63 -3.07 0.48 -3.39
CA ILE A 63 -3.58 1.56 -2.54
C ILE A 63 -5.08 1.76 -2.75
N GLU A 64 -5.53 1.74 -4.01
CA GLU A 64 -6.94 1.91 -4.35
C GLU A 64 -7.79 0.75 -3.82
N GLN A 65 -7.32 -0.49 -3.97
CA GLN A 65 -7.99 -1.66 -3.40
C GLN A 65 -8.14 -1.55 -1.89
N ARG A 66 -7.07 -1.18 -1.17
CA ARG A 66 -7.13 -1.02 0.30
C ARG A 66 -8.06 0.13 0.70
N ARG A 67 -8.08 1.23 -0.04
CA ARG A 67 -9.03 2.33 0.18
C ARG A 67 -10.48 1.86 0.02
N ALA A 68 -10.78 1.13 -1.05
CA ALA A 68 -12.12 0.61 -1.31
C ALA A 68 -12.59 -0.31 -0.17
N LEU A 69 -11.72 -1.21 0.32
CA LEU A 69 -12.05 -2.08 1.46
C LEU A 69 -12.33 -1.28 2.74
N LEU A 70 -11.49 -0.28 3.04
CA LEU A 70 -11.69 0.59 4.21
C LEU A 70 -13.00 1.38 4.13
N ASP A 71 -13.30 1.95 2.96
CA ASP A 71 -14.51 2.74 2.74
C ASP A 71 -15.78 1.89 2.77
N ALA A 72 -15.71 0.63 2.33
CA ALA A 72 -16.80 -0.34 2.45
C ALA A 72 -16.97 -0.89 3.88
N GLY A 73 -16.03 -0.63 4.79
CA GLY A 73 -16.01 -1.23 6.12
C GLY A 73 -15.80 -2.75 6.09
N ASP A 74 -15.12 -3.25 5.06
CA ASP A 74 -14.85 -4.67 4.84
C ASP A 74 -13.86 -5.22 5.88
N ASP A 75 -14.18 -6.38 6.47
CA ASP A 75 -13.36 -6.97 7.55
C ASP A 75 -12.01 -7.51 7.06
N SER A 76 -11.83 -7.71 5.75
CA SER A 76 -10.54 -8.05 5.17
C SER A 76 -9.54 -6.90 5.21
N PHE A 77 -10.00 -5.65 5.42
CA PHE A 77 -9.09 -4.54 5.63
C PHE A 77 -8.29 -4.75 6.93
N GLY A 78 -6.97 -4.63 6.83
CA GLY A 78 -6.09 -4.82 7.99
C GLY A 78 -5.88 -6.27 8.39
N ARG A 79 -6.15 -7.21 7.48
CA ARG A 79 -5.80 -8.63 7.60
C ARG A 79 -4.75 -9.01 6.58
N CYS A 80 -3.93 -10.00 6.93
CA CYS A 80 -2.98 -10.58 5.99
C CYS A 80 -3.71 -11.32 4.87
N GLU A 81 -3.41 -11.00 3.61
CA GLU A 81 -4.04 -11.64 2.45
C GLU A 81 -3.72 -13.15 2.29
N ILE A 82 -2.76 -13.68 3.04
CA ILE A 82 -2.32 -15.08 2.96
C ILE A 82 -2.91 -15.94 4.08
N CYS A 83 -2.87 -15.47 5.33
CA CYS A 83 -3.32 -16.25 6.49
C CYS A 83 -4.42 -15.58 7.32
N ASP A 84 -4.96 -14.46 6.85
CA ASP A 84 -6.06 -13.72 7.48
C ASP A 84 -5.79 -13.17 8.90
N VAL A 85 -4.55 -13.32 9.38
CA VAL A 85 -4.14 -12.80 10.68
C VAL A 85 -4.32 -11.29 10.71
N ASP A 86 -4.85 -10.82 11.83
CA ASP A 86 -4.98 -9.41 12.13
C ASP A 86 -3.59 -8.74 12.17
N LEU A 87 -3.40 -7.67 11.38
CA LEU A 87 -2.14 -6.92 11.33
C LEU A 87 -1.96 -6.00 12.55
N GLY A 88 -3.04 -5.64 13.23
CA GLY A 88 -3.07 -4.80 14.42
C GLY A 88 -3.03 -3.30 14.11
N ASP A 89 -3.66 -2.53 15.00
CA ASP A 89 -3.81 -1.08 14.87
C ASP A 89 -2.47 -0.34 14.84
N ALA A 90 -1.47 -0.83 15.59
CA ALA A 90 -0.14 -0.24 15.61
C ALA A 90 0.56 -0.32 14.24
N ALA A 91 0.56 -1.51 13.62
CA ALA A 91 1.18 -1.71 12.31
C ALA A 91 0.43 -0.92 11.23
N LEU A 92 -0.90 -0.92 11.25
CA LEU A 92 -1.73 -0.16 10.31
C LEU A 92 -1.61 1.36 10.52
N GLY A 93 -1.36 1.80 11.76
CA GLY A 93 -1.09 3.20 12.09
C GLY A 93 0.21 3.74 11.50
N GLU A 94 1.19 2.87 11.23
CA GLU A 94 2.45 3.18 10.55
C GLU A 94 2.37 2.94 9.03
N MET A 95 1.79 1.80 8.64
CA MET A 95 1.66 1.35 7.26
C MET A 95 0.20 1.00 6.95
N ALA A 96 -0.62 2.02 6.70
CA ALA A 96 -2.05 1.85 6.40
C ALA A 96 -2.33 1.02 5.13
N TRP A 97 -1.32 0.80 4.29
CA TRP A 97 -1.39 -0.02 3.07
C TRP A 97 -0.87 -1.45 3.28
N ALA A 98 -0.52 -1.84 4.51
CA ALA A 98 -0.06 -3.19 4.79
C ALA A 98 -1.15 -4.22 4.46
N ASP A 99 -0.78 -5.23 3.67
CA ASP A 99 -1.63 -6.33 3.22
C ASP A 99 -1.12 -7.70 3.70
N ARG A 100 0.05 -7.72 4.36
CA ARG A 100 0.73 -8.94 4.82
C ARG A 100 1.29 -8.77 6.21
N CYS A 101 1.24 -9.85 6.99
CA CYS A 101 1.88 -9.90 8.30
C CYS A 101 3.40 -10.06 8.16
N GLN A 102 4.12 -9.87 9.26
CA GLN A 102 5.58 -9.99 9.28
C GLN A 102 6.07 -11.36 8.80
N ALA A 103 5.35 -12.45 9.10
CA ALA A 103 5.67 -13.79 8.62
C ALA A 103 5.59 -13.95 7.10
N HIS A 104 4.79 -13.10 6.43
CA HIS A 104 4.53 -13.11 4.99
C HIS A 104 5.07 -11.87 4.26
N ALA A 105 5.84 -11.01 4.93
CA ALA A 105 6.33 -9.73 4.37
C ALA A 105 7.29 -9.90 3.18
N HIS A 106 7.80 -11.11 2.95
CA HIS A 106 8.77 -11.44 1.89
C HIS A 106 8.24 -12.41 0.83
N LEU A 107 6.98 -12.84 0.95
CA LEU A 107 6.30 -13.61 -0.10
C LEU A 107 5.85 -12.69 -1.24
#